data_AF-T0MJV8-F1
#
_entry.id   AF-T0MJV8-F1
#
_cell.length_a   1.000
_cell.length_b   1.000
_cell.length_c   1.000
_cell.angle_alpha   90.00
_cell.angle_beta   90.00
_cell.angle_gamma   90.00
#
_symmetry.space_group_name_H-M   'P 1'
#
loop_
_entity.id
_entity.type
_entity.pdbx_description
1 polymer ?
#
loop_
_entity_poly.entity_id
_entity_poly.type
_entity_poly.pdbx_seq_one_letter_code
_entity_poly.pdbx_strand_id
1 'polypeptide(L)'
;MHFNNYEIRLNENDINYKVLRILNNMIGNKNNIYNANQVFNSIGFKNIITKKDLYRLKPDEKEIFFKVFNVDKDDKITKNEFIYMYNKIIKQRNDLISSLINKDKLLYKLNIIITVLFCPLGILMYQIIENKSPSAFDIFSYLKSILSLSFIFGNILQDLFQSLNYIFLVRLFDVQDKLLINDNIYTVKELGMLYSTFEVNSKII
;
A
#
# COMPACT_ATOMS: atom_id res chain seq x y z
N MET A 1 -4.99 -22.21 2.23
CA MET A 1 -5.54 -21.29 3.25
C MET A 1 -5.48 -19.81 2.86
N HIS A 2 -4.35 -19.29 2.35
CA HIS A 2 -4.26 -17.86 1.98
C HIS A 2 -5.23 -17.40 0.88
N PHE A 3 -5.52 -18.25 -0.12
CA PHE A 3 -6.35 -17.87 -1.29
C PHE A 3 -7.81 -17.52 -0.93
N ASN A 4 -8.49 -18.35 -0.11
CA ASN A 4 -9.85 -18.05 0.36
C ASN A 4 -9.93 -16.72 1.13
N ASN A 5 -8.90 -16.40 1.92
CA ASN A 5 -8.84 -15.13 2.64
C ASN A 5 -8.62 -13.92 1.69
N TYR A 6 -8.11 -14.13 0.48
CA TYR A 6 -8.04 -13.08 -0.53
C TYR A 6 -9.40 -12.88 -1.22
N GLU A 7 -10.09 -13.95 -1.58
CA GLU A 7 -11.44 -13.85 -2.18
C GLU A 7 -12.45 -13.16 -1.26
N ILE A 8 -12.42 -13.48 0.04
CA ILE A 8 -13.29 -12.83 1.03
C ILE A 8 -12.98 -11.32 1.09
N ARG A 9 -11.70 -10.94 1.12
CA ARG A 9 -11.29 -9.52 1.16
C ARG A 9 -11.62 -8.77 -0.12
N LEU A 10 -11.52 -9.43 -1.29
CA LEU A 10 -11.92 -8.83 -2.57
C LEU A 10 -13.42 -8.53 -2.57
N ASN A 11 -14.25 -9.49 -2.14
CA ASN A 11 -15.69 -9.31 -2.04
C ASN A 11 -16.08 -8.20 -1.06
N GLU A 12 -15.43 -8.13 0.11
CA GLU A 12 -15.65 -7.04 1.07
C GLU A 12 -15.25 -5.67 0.51
N ASN A 13 -14.12 -5.58 -0.18
CA ASN A 13 -13.66 -4.35 -0.81
C ASN A 13 -14.62 -3.90 -1.92
N ASP A 14 -15.14 -4.82 -2.73
CA ASP A 14 -16.14 -4.53 -3.76
C ASP A 14 -17.44 -3.99 -3.17
N ILE A 15 -17.89 -4.56 -2.05
CA ILE A 15 -19.06 -4.08 -1.31
C ILE A 15 -18.80 -2.66 -0.78
N ASN A 16 -17.66 -2.42 -0.14
CA ASN A 16 -17.28 -1.11 0.37
C ASN A 16 -17.20 -0.06 -0.75
N TYR A 17 -16.65 -0.42 -1.91
CA TYR A 17 -16.57 0.46 -3.08
C TYR A 17 -17.96 0.80 -3.64
N LYS A 18 -18.86 -0.20 -3.75
CA LYS A 18 -20.26 0.02 -4.16
C LYS A 18 -20.95 1.01 -3.23
N VAL A 19 -20.77 0.86 -1.92
CA VAL A 19 -21.35 1.76 -0.91
C VAL A 19 -20.78 3.17 -1.01
N LEU A 20 -19.47 3.34 -1.16
CA LEU A 20 -18.86 4.65 -1.37
C LEU A 20 -19.37 5.33 -2.64
N ARG A 21 -19.57 4.57 -3.73
CA ARG A 21 -20.15 5.08 -4.97
C ARG A 21 -21.58 5.54 -4.77
N ILE A 22 -22.39 4.75 -4.05
CA ILE A 22 -23.77 5.10 -3.69
C ILE A 22 -23.80 6.41 -2.87
N LEU A 23 -22.94 6.54 -1.86
CA LEU A 23 -22.79 7.76 -1.07
C LEU A 23 -22.39 8.97 -1.93
N ASN A 24 -21.41 8.79 -2.82
CA ASN A 24 -20.95 9.86 -3.70
C ASN A 24 -22.07 10.34 -4.65
N ASN A 25 -22.86 9.40 -5.17
CA ASN A 25 -24.02 9.71 -6.01
C ASN A 25 -25.11 10.47 -5.24
N MET A 26 -25.32 10.18 -3.95
CA MET A 26 -26.30 10.89 -3.11
C MET A 26 -25.88 12.33 -2.78
N ILE A 27 -24.58 12.56 -2.59
CA ILE A 27 -24.02 13.85 -2.16
C ILE A 27 -23.68 14.73 -3.38
N GLY A 28 -23.57 14.13 -4.57
CA GLY A 28 -23.46 14.83 -5.85
C GLY A 28 -22.09 15.46 -6.13
N ASN A 29 -21.06 15.21 -5.31
CA ASN A 29 -19.82 15.97 -5.38
C ASN A 29 -18.58 15.08 -5.23
N LYS A 30 -17.88 14.88 -6.36
CA LYS A 30 -16.97 13.75 -6.64
C LYS A 30 -15.62 13.76 -5.91
N ASN A 31 -15.20 14.88 -5.31
CA ASN A 31 -13.78 15.12 -5.05
C ASN A 31 -13.35 15.40 -3.60
N ASN A 32 -14.23 15.43 -2.60
CA ASN A 32 -13.82 15.76 -1.22
C ASN A 32 -13.96 14.60 -0.23
N ILE A 33 -12.94 14.43 0.60
CA ILE A 33 -12.97 13.60 1.81
C ILE A 33 -13.89 14.34 2.79
N TYR A 34 -15.18 14.03 2.74
CA TYR A 34 -16.16 14.65 3.63
C TYR A 34 -15.96 14.15 5.06
N ASN A 35 -16.09 15.05 6.03
CA ASN A 35 -16.24 14.62 7.42
C ASN A 35 -17.49 13.75 7.54
N ALA A 36 -17.39 12.62 8.25
CA ALA A 36 -18.51 11.68 8.43
C ALA A 36 -19.81 12.37 8.89
N ASN A 37 -19.68 13.40 9.72
CA ASN A 37 -20.79 14.25 10.17
C ASN A 37 -21.48 15.02 9.05
N GLN A 38 -20.73 15.55 8.08
CA GLN A 38 -21.29 16.28 6.94
C GLN A 38 -22.03 15.34 6.00
N VAL A 39 -21.48 14.13 5.79
CA VAL A 39 -22.12 13.07 5.00
C VAL A 39 -23.42 12.60 5.66
N PHE A 40 -23.41 12.40 6.97
CA PHE A 40 -24.62 11.98 7.68
C PHE A 40 -25.73 13.04 7.57
N ASN A 41 -25.38 14.31 7.80
CA ASN A 41 -26.33 15.41 7.75
C ASN A 41 -26.89 15.68 6.34
N SER A 42 -26.18 15.30 5.26
CA SER A 42 -26.67 15.44 3.89
C SER A 42 -27.61 14.31 3.47
N ILE A 43 -27.56 13.17 4.16
CA ILE A 43 -28.43 12.01 3.90
C ILE A 43 -29.72 12.11 4.73
N GLY A 44 -29.64 12.57 5.98
CA GLY A 44 -30.79 12.66 6.87
C GLY A 44 -30.73 13.85 7.81
N PHE A 45 -31.90 14.48 8.05
CA PHE A 45 -32.07 15.56 9.02
C PHE A 45 -32.24 15.05 10.48
N LYS A 46 -32.46 13.75 10.66
CA LYS A 46 -32.66 13.10 11.96
C LYS A 46 -31.41 12.35 12.41
N ASN A 47 -31.25 12.16 13.72
CA ASN A 47 -30.14 11.38 14.31
C ASN A 47 -30.19 9.86 13.99
N ILE A 48 -31.20 9.41 13.23
CA ILE A 48 -31.43 8.02 12.85
C ILE A 48 -31.84 7.97 11.39
N ILE A 49 -31.23 7.06 10.62
CA ILE A 49 -31.56 6.78 9.22
C ILE A 49 -32.36 5.48 9.16
N THR A 50 -33.52 5.51 8.52
CA THR A 50 -34.36 4.33 8.25
C THR A 50 -34.44 4.03 6.76
N LYS A 51 -34.88 2.83 6.38
CA LYS A 51 -35.08 2.42 4.97
C LYS A 51 -35.98 3.39 4.18
N LYS A 52 -36.87 4.11 4.87
CA LYS A 52 -37.78 5.12 4.30
C LYS A 52 -37.05 6.42 3.93
N ASP A 53 -35.99 6.78 4.66
CA ASP A 53 -35.22 8.01 4.42
C ASP A 53 -34.32 7.88 3.17
N LEU A 54 -33.98 6.65 2.77
CA LEU A 54 -33.17 6.36 1.57
C LEU A 54 -34.00 6.28 0.28
N TYR A 55 -35.08 7.05 0.15
CA TYR A 55 -36.00 6.95 -0.99
C TYR A 55 -35.35 7.12 -2.38
N ARG A 56 -34.21 7.83 -2.45
CA ARG A 56 -33.42 8.05 -3.68
C ARG A 56 -32.67 6.81 -4.18
N LEU A 57 -32.52 5.78 -3.35
CA LEU A 57 -31.78 4.56 -3.68
C LEU A 57 -32.70 3.45 -4.17
N LYS A 58 -32.17 2.61 -5.06
CA LYS A 58 -32.82 1.37 -5.49
C LYS A 58 -32.96 0.38 -4.32
N PRO A 59 -33.93 -0.54 -4.35
CA PRO A 59 -34.10 -1.55 -3.29
C PRO A 59 -32.80 -2.32 -3.02
N ASP A 60 -32.11 -2.78 -4.06
CA ASP A 60 -30.84 -3.53 -3.93
C ASP A 60 -29.73 -2.69 -3.27
N GLU A 61 -29.66 -1.39 -3.59
CA GLU A 61 -28.68 -0.47 -3.03
C GLU A 61 -28.97 -0.16 -1.55
N LYS A 62 -30.25 -0.11 -1.17
CA LYS A 62 -30.67 0.05 0.23
C LYS A 62 -30.25 -1.15 1.06
N GLU A 63 -30.44 -2.37 0.55
CA GLU A 63 -30.04 -3.58 1.26
C GLU A 63 -28.53 -3.64 1.49
N ILE A 64 -27.74 -3.32 0.47
CA ILE A 64 -26.28 -3.26 0.58
C ILE A 64 -25.86 -2.17 1.58
N PHE A 65 -26.49 -0.99 1.54
CA PHE A 65 -26.20 0.10 2.47
C PHE A 65 -26.49 -0.28 3.92
N PHE A 66 -27.66 -0.86 4.19
CA PHE A 66 -28.01 -1.34 5.52
C PHE A 66 -27.08 -2.46 5.97
N LYS A 67 -26.75 -3.43 5.10
CA LYS A 67 -25.82 -4.51 5.45
C LYS A 67 -24.45 -4.02 5.90
N VAL A 68 -23.99 -2.88 5.39
CA VAL A 68 -22.65 -2.33 5.70
C VAL A 68 -22.66 -1.37 6.88
N PHE A 69 -23.68 -0.52 7.01
CA PHE A 69 -23.72 0.52 8.06
C PHE A 69 -24.44 0.11 9.34
N ASN A 70 -25.35 -0.87 9.26
CA ASN A 70 -26.11 -1.34 10.39
C ASN A 70 -25.33 -2.44 11.13
N VAL A 71 -24.61 -2.06 12.18
CA VAL A 71 -23.76 -2.99 12.95
C VAL A 71 -24.63 -3.82 13.89
N ASP A 72 -25.60 -3.16 14.53
CA ASP A 72 -26.43 -3.75 15.58
C ASP A 72 -27.64 -4.53 15.03
N LYS A 73 -27.87 -4.46 13.71
CA LYS A 73 -28.94 -5.16 12.96
C LYS A 73 -30.36 -4.78 13.39
N ASP A 74 -30.53 -3.70 14.13
CA ASP A 74 -31.82 -3.06 14.28
C ASP A 74 -32.11 -2.29 12.98
N ASP A 75 -33.33 -2.33 12.41
CA ASP A 75 -33.63 -1.74 11.08
C ASP A 75 -33.49 -0.19 11.00
N LYS A 76 -32.63 0.41 11.82
CA LYS A 76 -32.31 1.81 12.03
C LYS A 76 -30.79 1.95 12.09
N ILE A 77 -30.23 2.98 11.46
CA ILE A 77 -28.81 3.29 11.56
C ILE A 77 -28.68 4.55 12.41
N THR A 78 -28.01 4.44 13.54
CA THR A 78 -27.72 5.61 14.39
C THR A 78 -26.56 6.43 13.81
N LYS A 79 -26.52 7.72 14.16
CA LYS A 79 -25.42 8.61 13.76
C LYS A 79 -24.03 8.06 14.13
N ASN A 80 -23.90 7.46 15.31
CA ASN A 80 -22.62 6.95 15.79
C ASN A 80 -22.14 5.74 14.99
N GLU A 81 -23.05 4.80 14.68
CA GLU A 81 -22.73 3.65 13.83
C GLU A 81 -22.34 4.07 12.42
N PHE A 82 -23.07 5.02 11.85
CA PHE A 82 -22.76 5.55 10.53
C PHE A 82 -21.35 6.18 10.51
N ILE A 83 -21.03 7.03 11.48
CA ILE A 83 -19.72 7.68 11.58
C ILE A 83 -18.61 6.63 11.74
N TYR A 84 -18.83 5.64 12.62
CA TYR A 84 -17.87 4.57 12.87
C TYR A 84 -17.58 3.79 11.58
N MET A 85 -18.61 3.29 10.90
CA MET A 85 -18.44 2.50 9.68
C MET A 85 -17.90 3.33 8.51
N TYR A 86 -18.35 4.58 8.36
CA TYR A 86 -17.82 5.48 7.33
C TYR A 86 -16.31 5.72 7.52
N ASN A 87 -15.89 6.04 8.75
CA ASN A 87 -14.47 6.23 9.07
C ASN A 87 -13.67 4.93 8.88
N LYS A 88 -14.24 3.78 9.22
CA LYS A 88 -13.60 2.47 8.99
C LYS A 88 -13.34 2.23 7.50
N ILE A 89 -14.34 2.47 6.65
CA ILE A 89 -14.21 2.30 5.19
C ILE A 89 -13.19 3.29 4.61
N ILE A 90 -13.22 4.56 5.03
CA ILE A 90 -12.22 5.55 4.59
C ILE A 90 -10.82 5.14 5.02
N LYS A 91 -10.65 4.69 6.27
CA LYS A 91 -9.36 4.23 6.77
C LYS A 91 -8.85 3.07 5.93
N GLN A 92 -9.67 2.05 5.68
CA GLN A 92 -9.31 0.92 4.83
C GLN A 92 -8.91 1.36 3.41
N ARG A 93 -9.63 2.30 2.81
CA ARG A 93 -9.26 2.88 1.51
C ARG A 93 -7.90 3.58 1.57
N ASN A 94 -7.65 4.37 2.61
CA ASN A 94 -6.38 5.08 2.79
C ASN A 94 -5.23 4.10 3.02
N ASP A 95 -5.47 3.04 3.78
CA ASP A 95 -4.49 1.97 4.02
C ASP A 95 -4.13 1.27 2.69
N LEU A 96 -5.13 0.96 1.86
CA LEU A 96 -4.91 0.43 0.51
C LEU A 96 -4.11 1.39 -0.37
N ILE A 97 -4.47 2.67 -0.42
CA ILE A 97 -3.73 3.68 -1.19
C ILE A 97 -2.29 3.81 -0.67
N SER A 98 -2.09 3.80 0.65
CA SER A 98 -0.76 3.91 1.26
C SER A 98 0.14 2.74 0.87
N SER A 99 -0.39 1.52 0.83
CA SER A 99 0.38 0.34 0.38
C SER A 99 0.74 0.42 -1.11
N LEU A 100 -0.11 0.98 -1.96
CA LEU A 100 0.19 1.22 -3.37
C LEU A 100 1.27 2.29 -3.56
N ILE A 101 1.12 3.45 -2.89
CA ILE A 101 2.11 4.54 -2.97
C ILE A 101 3.48 4.07 -2.46
N ASN A 102 3.50 3.27 -1.40
CA ASN A 102 4.75 2.72 -0.87
C ASN A 102 5.42 1.74 -1.83
N LYS A 103 4.64 0.98 -2.63
CA LYS A 103 5.17 0.15 -3.73
C LYS A 103 5.81 1.00 -4.82
N ASP A 104 5.22 2.12 -5.20
CA ASP A 104 5.80 3.03 -6.19
C ASP A 104 7.11 3.67 -5.69
N LYS A 105 7.13 4.12 -4.42
CA LYS A 105 8.35 4.64 -3.78
C LYS A 105 9.46 3.60 -3.70
N LEU A 106 9.12 2.34 -3.42
CA LEU A 106 10.05 1.22 -3.44
C LEU A 106 10.71 1.05 -4.81
N LEU A 107 9.92 1.09 -5.89
CA LEU A 107 10.42 0.99 -7.26
C LEU A 107 11.34 2.16 -7.63
N TYR A 108 11.02 3.38 -7.19
CA TYR A 108 11.89 4.53 -7.39
C TYR A 108 13.25 4.36 -6.69
N LYS A 109 13.24 3.89 -5.43
CA LYS A 109 14.48 3.57 -4.68
C LYS A 109 15.27 2.46 -5.38
N LEU A 110 14.61 1.44 -5.95
CA LEU A 110 15.24 0.39 -6.76
C LEU A 110 15.94 0.96 -7.98
N ASN A 111 15.27 1.86 -8.71
CA ASN A 111 15.85 2.46 -9.89
C ASN A 111 17.13 3.25 -9.56
N ILE A 112 17.15 3.98 -8.44
CA ILE A 112 18.37 4.69 -7.98
C ILE A 112 19.50 3.69 -7.70
N ILE A 113 19.21 2.61 -6.96
CA ILE A 113 20.21 1.61 -6.57
C ILE A 113 20.78 0.89 -7.81
N ILE A 114 19.91 0.45 -8.73
CA ILE A 114 20.32 -0.12 -10.02
C ILE A 114 21.18 0.89 -10.79
N THR A 115 20.76 2.15 -10.86
CA THR A 115 21.54 3.18 -11.55
C THR A 115 22.93 3.35 -10.94
N VAL A 116 23.06 3.38 -9.62
CA VAL A 116 24.37 3.48 -8.93
C VAL A 116 25.24 2.25 -9.18
N LEU A 117 24.66 1.05 -9.27
CA LEU A 117 25.38 -0.19 -9.56
C LEU A 117 25.84 -0.28 -11.03
N PHE A 118 24.97 0.09 -11.97
CA PHE A 118 25.21 -0.07 -13.40
C PHE A 118 25.89 1.12 -14.06
N CYS A 119 25.78 2.34 -13.51
CA CYS A 119 26.47 3.53 -14.03
C CYS A 119 28.00 3.35 -14.14
N PRO A 120 28.74 2.90 -13.10
CA PRO A 120 30.19 2.69 -13.23
C PRO A 120 30.52 1.58 -14.22
N LEU A 121 29.71 0.52 -14.31
CA LEU A 121 29.86 -0.51 -15.34
C LEU A 121 29.65 0.07 -16.74
N GLY A 122 28.66 0.95 -16.93
CA GLY A 122 28.40 1.65 -18.18
C GLY A 122 29.57 2.53 -18.62
N ILE A 123 30.20 3.25 -17.67
CA ILE A 123 31.39 4.06 -17.93
C ILE A 123 32.57 3.16 -18.37
N LEU A 124 32.79 2.03 -17.68
CA LEU A 124 33.83 1.07 -18.07
C LEU A 124 33.56 0.48 -19.46
N MET A 125 32.31 0.12 -19.78
CA MET A 125 31.94 -0.38 -21.10
C MET A 125 32.16 0.67 -22.19
N TYR A 126 31.86 1.94 -21.91
CA TYR A 126 32.13 3.04 -22.83
C TYR A 126 33.63 3.17 -23.14
N GLN A 127 34.49 3.13 -22.11
CA GLN A 127 35.95 3.17 -22.29
C GLN A 127 36.50 2.00 -23.10
N ILE A 128 35.92 0.80 -22.94
CA ILE A 128 36.29 -0.39 -23.73
C ILE A 128 35.92 -0.20 -25.21
N ILE A 129 34.74 0.35 -25.50
CA ILE A 129 34.26 0.55 -26.88
C ILE A 129 35.07 1.65 -27.60
N GLU A 130 35.44 2.72 -26.90
CA GLU A 130 36.24 3.80 -27.47
C GLU A 130 37.65 3.33 -27.87
N ASN A 131 38.21 2.38 -27.13
CA ASN A 131 39.53 1.83 -27.43
C ASN A 131 39.49 0.80 -28.58
N LYS A 132 39.71 1.27 -29.81
CA LYS A 132 39.64 0.46 -31.05
C LYS A 132 40.72 -0.64 -31.16
N SER A 133 41.82 -0.53 -30.42
CA SER A 133 42.92 -1.51 -30.43
C SER A 133 43.49 -1.68 -29.01
N PRO A 134 42.77 -2.37 -28.11
CA PRO A 134 43.18 -2.48 -26.72
C PRO A 134 44.43 -3.34 -26.58
N SER A 135 45.41 -2.86 -25.79
CA SER A 135 46.58 -3.65 -25.44
C SER A 135 46.21 -4.69 -24.36
N ALA A 136 47.06 -5.73 -24.20
CA ALA A 136 46.89 -6.72 -23.13
C ALA A 136 46.86 -6.08 -21.72
N PHE A 137 47.58 -4.97 -21.54
CA PHE A 137 47.61 -4.22 -20.29
C PHE A 137 46.29 -3.48 -20.00
N ASP A 138 45.65 -2.94 -21.05
CA ASP A 138 44.36 -2.24 -20.93
C ASP A 138 43.26 -3.22 -20.51
N ILE A 139 43.21 -4.39 -21.16
CA ILE A 139 42.25 -5.45 -20.84
C ILE A 139 42.41 -5.89 -19.38
N PHE A 140 43.65 -6.09 -18.93
CA PHE A 140 43.93 -6.46 -17.55
C PHE A 140 43.51 -5.38 -16.55
N SER A 141 43.68 -4.11 -16.91
CA SER A 141 43.26 -2.97 -16.09
C SER A 141 41.73 -2.90 -15.97
N TYR A 142 40.99 -3.09 -17.07
CA TYR A 142 39.52 -3.15 -17.03
C TYR A 142 39.01 -4.32 -16.19
N LEU A 143 39.61 -5.51 -16.33
CA LEU A 143 39.26 -6.69 -15.54
C LEU A 143 39.48 -6.46 -14.04
N LYS A 144 40.60 -5.83 -13.66
CA LYS A 144 40.87 -5.44 -12.26
C LYS A 144 39.85 -4.46 -11.72
N SER A 145 39.45 -3.46 -12.52
CA SER A 145 38.44 -2.49 -12.13
C SER A 145 37.08 -3.15 -11.87
N ILE A 146 36.66 -4.06 -12.76
CA ILE A 146 35.42 -4.84 -12.59
C ILE A 146 35.50 -5.73 -11.34
N LEU A 147 36.64 -6.41 -11.13
CA LEU A 147 36.85 -7.26 -9.97
C LEU A 147 36.80 -6.46 -8.65
N SER A 148 37.43 -5.28 -8.62
CA SER A 148 37.39 -4.37 -7.49
C SER A 148 35.96 -3.91 -7.17
N LEU A 149 35.18 -3.58 -8.21
CA LEU A 149 33.77 -3.22 -8.08
C LEU A 149 32.94 -4.36 -7.44
N SER A 150 33.21 -5.60 -7.81
CA SER A 150 32.55 -6.79 -7.25
C SER A 150 32.81 -6.91 -5.73
N PHE A 151 34.02 -6.63 -5.26
CA PHE A 151 34.32 -6.63 -3.83
C PHE A 151 33.61 -5.51 -3.06
N ILE A 152 33.42 -4.35 -3.67
CA ILE A 152 32.75 -3.21 -3.03
C ILE A 152 31.23 -3.44 -2.96
N PHE A 153 30.62 -3.89 -4.05
CA PHE A 153 29.16 -3.99 -4.18
C PHE A 153 28.59 -5.40 -3.94
N GLY A 154 29.41 -6.44 -3.86
CA GLY A 154 28.96 -7.83 -3.77
C GLY A 154 28.02 -8.09 -2.58
N ASN A 155 28.39 -7.63 -1.39
CA ASN A 155 27.56 -7.79 -0.18
C ASN A 155 26.23 -7.04 -0.32
N ILE A 156 26.27 -5.82 -0.86
CA ILE A 156 25.08 -4.99 -1.06
C ILE A 156 24.11 -5.67 -2.05
N LEU A 157 24.64 -6.24 -3.14
CA LEU A 157 23.84 -6.99 -4.12
C LEU A 157 23.19 -8.23 -3.51
N GLN A 158 23.89 -8.95 -2.65
CA GLN A 158 23.36 -10.11 -1.96
C GLN A 158 22.18 -9.73 -1.06
N ASP A 159 22.35 -8.70 -0.23
CA ASP A 159 21.30 -8.22 0.68
C ASP A 159 20.09 -7.69 -0.09
N LEU A 160 20.32 -6.96 -1.19
CA LEU A 160 19.28 -6.47 -2.10
C LEU A 160 18.50 -7.61 -2.75
N PHE A 161 19.18 -8.65 -3.21
CA PHE A 161 18.51 -9.77 -3.85
C PHE A 161 17.63 -10.53 -2.85
N GLN A 162 18.13 -10.73 -1.64
CA GLN A 162 17.37 -11.37 -0.57
C GLN A 162 16.13 -10.57 -0.19
N SER A 163 16.26 -9.25 -0.06
CA SER A 163 15.11 -8.40 0.28
C SER A 163 14.09 -8.28 -0.84
N LEU A 164 14.52 -8.21 -2.11
CA LEU A 164 13.64 -8.26 -3.27
C LEU A 164 12.84 -9.56 -3.30
N ASN A 165 13.49 -10.69 -3.05
CA ASN A 165 12.82 -11.98 -2.96
C ASN A 165 11.75 -11.99 -1.86
N TYR A 166 12.03 -11.40 -0.69
CA TYR A 166 11.06 -11.34 0.40
C TYR A 166 9.88 -10.39 0.15
N ILE A 167 10.11 -9.25 -0.50
CA ILE A 167 9.07 -8.25 -0.75
C ILE A 167 8.20 -8.64 -1.96
N PHE A 168 8.81 -9.08 -3.07
CA PHE A 168 8.10 -9.27 -4.34
C PHE A 168 7.74 -10.73 -4.65
N LEU A 169 8.61 -11.68 -4.33
CA LEU A 169 8.39 -13.08 -4.71
C LEU A 169 7.60 -13.83 -3.62
N VAL A 170 8.14 -13.86 -2.41
CA VAL A 170 7.53 -14.60 -1.29
C VAL A 170 6.44 -13.78 -0.61
N ARG A 171 6.56 -12.44 -0.63
CA ARG A 171 5.68 -11.48 0.06
C ARG A 171 5.41 -11.88 1.52
N LEU A 172 6.47 -11.95 2.31
CA LEU A 172 6.40 -12.37 3.72
C LEU A 172 5.50 -11.45 4.57
N PHE A 173 5.48 -10.15 4.29
CA PHE A 173 4.64 -9.15 4.96
C PHE A 173 4.45 -7.90 4.08
N ASP A 174 3.37 -7.15 4.31
CA ASP A 174 3.07 -5.88 3.64
C ASP A 174 3.03 -4.71 4.66
N VAL A 175 2.89 -3.49 4.16
CA VAL A 175 2.75 -2.28 4.98
C VAL A 175 1.53 -2.42 5.90
N GLN A 176 1.68 -1.94 7.14
CA GLN A 176 0.71 -2.05 8.25
C GLN A 176 0.56 -3.44 8.87
N ASP A 177 1.32 -4.43 8.44
CA ASP A 177 1.35 -5.71 9.15
C ASP A 177 1.99 -5.54 10.54
N LYS A 178 1.51 -6.35 11.50
CA LYS A 178 2.07 -6.42 12.85
C LYS A 178 3.04 -7.58 12.91
N LEU A 179 4.31 -7.29 13.18
CA LEU A 179 5.37 -8.27 13.31
C LEU A 179 5.76 -8.39 14.78
N LEU A 180 5.91 -9.63 15.24
CA LEU A 180 6.49 -9.92 16.55
C LEU A 180 7.98 -10.16 16.35
N ILE A 181 8.80 -9.27 16.87
CA ILE A 181 10.27 -9.35 16.80
C ILE A 181 10.78 -9.22 18.22
N ASN A 182 11.49 -10.24 18.72
CA ASN A 182 12.07 -10.25 20.07
C ASN A 182 11.06 -9.81 21.14
N ASP A 183 9.88 -10.44 21.14
CA ASP A 183 8.75 -10.22 22.07
C ASP A 183 8.04 -8.85 22.00
N ASN A 184 8.46 -7.96 21.11
CA ASN A 184 7.79 -6.68 20.88
C ASN A 184 6.96 -6.70 19.60
N ILE A 185 5.78 -6.07 19.65
CA ILE A 185 4.89 -5.92 18.50
C ILE A 185 5.22 -4.62 17.77
N TYR A 186 5.74 -4.77 16.56
CA TYR A 186 6.06 -3.67 15.65
C TYR A 186 5.01 -3.59 14.54
N THR A 187 4.69 -2.39 14.09
CA THR A 187 3.85 -2.17 12.90
C THR A 187 4.74 -1.72 11.74
N VAL A 188 4.61 -2.34 10.57
CA VAL A 188 5.40 -1.99 9.39
C VAL A 188 4.91 -0.66 8.82
N LYS A 189 5.77 0.36 8.82
CA LYS A 189 5.41 1.71 8.36
C LYS A 189 5.81 1.93 6.90
N GLU A 190 7.07 1.64 6.57
CA GLU A 190 7.55 1.65 5.20
C GLU A 190 8.38 0.40 4.94
N LEU A 191 8.04 -0.29 3.86
CA LEU A 191 8.93 -1.27 3.28
C LEU A 191 10.00 -0.52 2.51
N GLY A 192 11.25 -0.85 2.79
CA GLY A 192 12.39 -0.45 1.98
C GLY A 192 13.17 -1.68 1.57
N MET A 193 13.90 -1.58 0.46
CA MET A 193 14.60 -2.74 -0.06
C MET A 193 15.84 -3.10 0.75
N LEU A 194 16.63 -2.15 1.22
CA LEU A 194 17.74 -2.49 2.14
C LEU A 194 17.29 -2.50 3.59
N TYR A 195 16.38 -1.57 3.94
CA TYR A 195 15.91 -1.40 5.31
C TYR A 195 14.42 -1.13 5.29
N SER A 196 13.67 -1.84 6.12
CA SER A 196 12.27 -1.54 6.39
C SER A 196 12.15 -0.75 7.70
N THR A 197 11.25 0.21 7.73
CA THR A 197 11.01 1.02 8.93
C THR A 197 9.80 0.46 9.68
N PHE A 198 10.02 0.26 10.97
CA PHE A 198 9.02 -0.27 11.88
C PHE A 198 8.68 0.77 12.94
N GLU A 199 7.40 0.91 13.23
CA GLU A 199 6.89 1.77 14.28
C GLU A 199 6.47 0.90 15.46
N VAL A 200 7.08 1.14 16.62
CA VAL A 200 6.58 0.59 17.88
C VAL A 200 5.31 1.36 18.21
N ASN A 201 4.23 0.66 18.56
CA ASN A 201 3.07 1.32 19.14
C ASN A 201 3.45 1.93 20.49
N SER A 202 4.01 3.14 20.49
CA SER A 202 4.09 3.99 21.67
C SER A 202 2.71 4.64 21.89
N LYS A 203 1.70 3.82 22.21
CA LYS A 203 0.59 4.36 23.00
C LYS A 203 1.07 4.47 24.45
N ILE A 204 1.66 5.63 24.70
CA ILE A 204 1.41 6.55 25.83
C ILE A 204 0.62 5.87 26.96
N ILE A 205 1.30 5.68 28.09
CA ILE A 205 0.71 5.56 29.43
C ILE A 205 -0.08 6.83 29.71
#